data_AF-A0A0D6LI71-F1
#
_entry.id   AF-A0A0D6LI71-F1
#
_cell.length_a   1.000
_cell.length_b   1.000
_cell.length_c   1.000
_cell.angle_alpha   90.00
_cell.angle_beta   90.00
_cell.angle_gamma   90.00
#
_symmetry.space_group_name_H-M   'P 1'
#
loop_
_entity.id
_entity.type
_entity.pdbx_description
1 polymer ?
#
loop_
_entity_poly.entity_id
_entity_poly.type
_entity_poly.pdbx_seq_one_letter_code
_entity_poly.pdbx_strand_id
1 'polypeptide(L)'
;MSVCSTAFIPLAAHLGLPYLLFSRFVQGLAYAADFAAIGILCVRWAPLSQTCIFISVLTTFTPVSTVITNPLSGWLCESSLGWRSAYYIHATFGMFVFILWLICYRDDPQLHPSVSEKELAKIQKDKTQAHIERDSFVPYKDIIKNRVILIVWFNAFTEMTTVTLLLVYAPIYFHNVLGYDIPTTGEAVT
;
A
#
# COMPACT_ATOMS: atom_id res chain seq x y z
N MET A 1 -4.36 11.51 -5.27
CA MET A 1 -4.10 12.18 -3.97
C MET A 1 -2.67 11.97 -3.48
N SER A 2 -2.19 10.73 -3.35
CA SER A 2 -0.81 10.44 -2.89
C SER A 2 0.29 11.12 -3.72
N VAL A 3 0.19 11.06 -5.05
CA VAL A 3 1.16 11.70 -5.98
C VAL A 3 1.24 13.22 -5.76
N CYS A 4 0.10 13.90 -5.71
CA CYS A 4 0.05 15.35 -5.50
C CYS A 4 0.64 15.74 -4.14
N SER A 5 0.33 14.98 -3.09
CA SER A 5 0.87 15.22 -1.75
C SER A 5 2.39 15.01 -1.72
N THR A 6 2.88 13.98 -2.41
CA THR A 6 4.32 13.67 -2.52
C THR A 6 5.08 14.79 -3.25
N ALA A 7 4.55 15.28 -4.37
CA ALA A 7 5.12 16.41 -5.09
C ALA A 7 5.10 17.72 -4.29
N PHE A 8 4.15 17.86 -3.35
CA PHE A 8 4.03 19.03 -2.48
C PHE A 8 5.02 19.01 -1.31
N ILE A 9 5.62 17.87 -0.94
CA ILE A 9 6.52 17.76 0.22
C ILE A 9 7.69 18.76 0.20
N PRO A 10 8.43 18.95 -0.92
CA PRO A 10 9.51 19.93 -0.95
C PRO A 10 9.05 21.36 -0.66
N LEU A 11 7.85 21.73 -1.11
CA LEU A 11 7.26 23.04 -0.87
C LEU A 11 6.73 23.15 0.57
N ALA A 12 6.04 22.11 1.05
CA ALA A 12 5.56 22.02 2.43
C ALA A 12 6.71 22.16 3.46
N ALA A 13 7.88 21.61 3.15
CA ALA A 13 9.06 21.73 4.00
C ALA A 13 9.52 23.19 4.19
N HIS A 14 9.35 24.04 3.17
CA HIS A 14 9.64 25.47 3.27
C HIS A 14 8.57 26.25 4.03
N LEU A 15 7.31 25.83 3.91
CA LEU A 15 6.16 26.48 4.55
C LEU A 15 6.03 26.15 6.05
N GLY A 16 6.66 25.06 6.49
CA GLY A 16 6.79 24.69 7.90
C GLY A 16 6.03 23.43 8.31
N LEU A 17 6.16 23.07 9.58
CA LEU A 17 5.70 21.80 10.15
C LEU A 17 4.20 21.48 9.89
N PRO A 18 3.23 22.41 10.01
CA PRO A 18 1.83 22.09 9.78
C PRO A 18 1.54 21.56 8.38
N TYR A 19 2.21 22.11 7.36
CA TYR A 19 2.05 21.68 5.96
C TYR A 19 2.65 20.30 5.71
N LEU A 20 3.77 19.99 6.37
CA LEU A 20 4.36 18.65 6.34
C LEU A 20 3.44 17.62 6.98
N LEU A 21 2.88 17.92 8.17
CA LEU A 21 1.95 17.03 8.86
C LEU A 21 0.68 16.78 8.02
N PHE A 22 0.13 17.83 7.42
CA PHE A 22 -1.01 17.71 6.51
C PHE A 22 -0.69 16.81 5.31
N SER A 23 0.48 16.99 4.70
CA SER A 23 0.90 16.15 3.57
C SER A 23 1.07 14.69 3.98
N ARG A 24 1.69 14.43 5.14
CA ARG A 24 1.84 13.08 5.69
C ARG A 24 0.48 12.43 5.99
N PHE A 25 -0.47 13.19 6.51
CA PHE A 25 -1.83 12.71 6.74
C PHE A 25 -2.52 12.29 5.44
N VAL A 26 -2.42 13.11 4.38
CA VAL A 26 -2.98 12.79 3.06
C VAL A 26 -2.33 11.54 2.45
N GLN A 27 -1.01 11.39 2.60
CA GLN A 27 -0.29 10.18 2.17
C GLN A 27 -0.78 8.94 2.93
N GLY A 28 -0.96 9.04 4.26
CA GLY A 28 -1.49 7.94 5.08
C GLY A 28 -2.91 7.53 4.68
N LEU A 29 -3.79 8.49 4.40
CA LEU A 29 -5.15 8.19 3.92
C LEU A 29 -5.14 7.46 2.58
N ALA A 30 -4.29 7.90 1.65
CA ALA A 30 -4.17 7.23 0.36
C ALA A 30 -3.62 5.80 0.51
N TYR A 31 -2.60 5.60 1.34
CA TYR A 31 -2.03 4.28 1.61
C TYR A 31 -3.04 3.32 2.25
N ALA A 32 -3.89 3.81 3.17
CA ALA A 32 -4.94 3.00 3.78
C ALA A 32 -6.00 2.55 2.74
N ALA A 33 -6.33 3.41 1.77
CA ALA A 33 -7.27 3.10 0.71
C ALA A 33 -6.78 1.97 -0.22
N ASP A 34 -5.46 1.82 -0.38
CA ASP A 34 -4.87 0.77 -1.23
C ASP A 34 -5.24 -0.64 -0.72
N PHE A 35 -5.24 -0.87 0.59
CA PHE A 35 -5.63 -2.17 1.16
C PHE A 35 -7.10 -2.51 0.93
N ALA A 36 -7.98 -1.50 0.96
CA ALA A 36 -9.39 -1.69 0.62
C ALA A 36 -9.55 -2.04 -0.87
N ALA A 37 -8.80 -1.37 -1.75
CA ALA A 37 -8.80 -1.66 -3.18
C ALA A 37 -8.29 -3.07 -3.49
N ILE A 38 -7.22 -3.53 -2.83
CA ILE A 38 -6.72 -4.92 -2.94
C ILE A 38 -7.81 -5.91 -2.57
N GLY A 39 -8.53 -5.67 -1.46
CA GLY A 39 -9.63 -6.53 -1.03
C GLY A 39 -10.74 -6.63 -2.09
N ILE A 40 -11.19 -5.48 -2.62
CA ILE A 40 -12.21 -5.43 -3.68
C ILE A 40 -11.73 -6.15 -4.94
N LEU A 41 -10.48 -5.90 -5.35
CA LEU A 41 -9.86 -6.52 -6.52
C LEU A 41 -9.85 -8.04 -6.38
N CYS A 42 -9.45 -8.57 -5.21
CA CYS A 42 -9.45 -10.01 -4.96
C CYS A 42 -10.86 -10.61 -5.05
N VAL A 43 -11.85 -9.97 -4.43
CA VAL A 43 -13.25 -10.44 -4.51
C VAL A 43 -13.75 -10.53 -5.96
N ARG A 44 -13.33 -9.60 -6.82
CA ARG A 44 -13.83 -9.49 -8.20
C ARG A 44 -13.02 -10.34 -9.19
N TRP A 45 -11.70 -10.22 -9.16
CA TRP A 45 -10.80 -10.78 -10.16
C TRP A 45 -10.16 -12.11 -9.77
N ALA A 46 -10.05 -12.44 -8.48
CA ALA A 46 -9.46 -13.71 -8.07
C ALA A 46 -10.50 -14.85 -8.12
N PRO A 47 -10.16 -16.05 -8.63
CA PRO A 47 -10.91 -17.25 -8.33
C PRO A 47 -10.92 -17.50 -6.81
N LEU A 48 -12.04 -17.96 -6.23
CA LEU A 48 -12.15 -18.12 -4.77
C LEU A 48 -11.03 -19.00 -4.18
N SER A 49 -10.71 -20.11 -4.86
CA SER A 49 -9.64 -21.03 -4.47
C SER A 49 -8.23 -20.43 -4.51
N GLN A 50 -8.03 -19.31 -5.18
CA GLN A 50 -6.74 -18.65 -5.36
C GLN A 50 -6.67 -17.25 -4.73
N THR A 51 -7.71 -16.86 -3.98
CA THR A 51 -7.80 -15.54 -3.33
C THR A 51 -6.55 -15.21 -2.51
N CYS A 52 -6.05 -16.15 -1.71
CA CYS A 52 -4.86 -15.94 -0.89
C CYS A 52 -3.61 -15.64 -1.74
N ILE A 53 -3.44 -16.32 -2.88
CA ILE A 53 -2.31 -16.08 -3.80
C ILE A 53 -2.40 -14.67 -4.38
N PHE A 54 -3.60 -14.25 -4.80
CA PHE A 54 -3.83 -12.89 -5.30
C PHE A 54 -3.51 -11.85 -4.23
N ILE A 55 -3.99 -12.03 -3.00
CA ILE A 55 -3.67 -11.14 -1.87
C ILE A 55 -2.15 -11.06 -1.67
N SER A 56 -1.45 -12.20 -1.58
CA SER A 56 0.00 -12.22 -1.38
C SER A 56 0.77 -11.50 -2.49
N VAL A 57 0.40 -11.73 -3.75
CA VAL A 57 1.03 -11.05 -4.90
C VAL A 57 0.75 -9.54 -4.83
N LEU A 58 -0.49 -9.15 -4.55
CA LEU A 58 -0.91 -7.75 -4.49
C LEU A 58 -0.35 -7.00 -3.27
N THR A 59 0.07 -7.68 -2.20
CA THR A 59 0.71 -7.05 -1.03
C THR A 59 2.24 -7.07 -1.08
N THR A 60 2.84 -7.85 -1.99
CA THR A 60 4.31 -7.94 -2.15
C THR A 60 4.95 -6.60 -2.59
N PHE A 61 4.16 -5.64 -3.10
CA PHE A 61 4.68 -4.32 -3.48
C PHE A 61 5.33 -3.57 -2.30
N THR A 62 4.89 -3.78 -1.06
CA THR A 62 5.42 -3.06 0.12
C THR A 62 6.93 -3.30 0.31
N PRO A 63 7.42 -4.55 0.45
CA PRO A 63 8.86 -4.81 0.54
C PRO A 63 9.60 -4.50 -0.76
N VAL A 64 9.03 -4.84 -1.93
CA VAL A 64 9.71 -4.64 -3.22
C VAL A 64 9.95 -3.15 -3.50
N SER A 65 8.96 -2.30 -3.23
CA SER A 65 9.14 -0.85 -3.41
C SER A 65 10.22 -0.32 -2.49
N THR A 66 10.23 -0.70 -1.22
CA THR A 66 11.22 -0.25 -0.22
C THR A 66 12.66 -0.58 -0.63
N VAL A 67 12.90 -1.81 -1.12
CA VAL A 67 14.23 -2.24 -1.58
C VAL A 67 14.75 -1.40 -2.74
N ILE A 68 13.86 -0.87 -3.58
CA ILE A 68 14.23 -0.06 -4.75
C ILE A 68 14.32 1.43 -4.38
N THR A 69 13.33 1.94 -3.65
CA THR A 69 13.18 3.38 -3.39
C THR A 69 14.14 3.90 -2.34
N ASN A 70 14.52 3.09 -1.34
CA ASN A 70 15.45 3.51 -0.29
C ASN A 70 16.86 3.81 -0.84
N PRO A 71 17.54 2.89 -1.57
CA PRO A 71 18.86 3.19 -2.13
C PRO A 71 18.82 4.33 -3.15
N LEU A 72 17.77 4.36 -4.00
CA LEU A 72 17.59 5.44 -4.97
C LEU A 72 17.45 6.79 -4.28
N SER A 73 16.66 6.87 -3.22
CA SER A 73 16.50 8.10 -2.45
C SER A 73 17.78 8.49 -1.72
N GLY A 74 18.54 7.54 -1.19
CA GLY A 74 19.87 7.79 -0.60
C GLY A 74 20.83 8.40 -1.61
N TRP A 75 20.98 7.76 -2.77
CA TRP A 75 21.84 8.25 -3.85
C TRP A 75 21.44 9.66 -4.33
N LEU A 76 20.14 9.91 -4.50
CA LEU A 76 19.64 11.24 -4.88
C LEU A 76 19.90 12.31 -3.82
N CYS A 77 19.81 11.96 -2.54
CA CYS A 77 20.12 12.86 -1.43
C CYS A 77 21.59 13.30 -1.42
N GLU A 78 22.52 12.40 -1.73
CA GLU A 78 23.96 12.67 -1.79
C GLU A 78 24.39 13.40 -3.07
N SER A 79 23.63 13.22 -4.15
CA SER A 79 23.87 13.90 -5.42
C SER A 79 23.64 15.42 -5.34
N SER A 80 24.16 16.15 -6.32
CA SER A 80 23.95 17.60 -6.46
C SER A 80 22.48 18.01 -6.63
N LEU A 81 21.59 17.07 -6.96
CA LEU A 81 20.15 17.29 -7.08
C LEU A 81 19.44 17.39 -5.71
N GLY A 82 20.07 16.84 -4.66
CA GLY A 82 19.58 16.86 -3.28
C GLY A 82 18.26 16.10 -3.05
N TRP A 83 17.84 16.08 -1.78
CA TRP A 83 16.68 15.28 -1.32
C TRP A 83 15.34 15.61 -2.00
N ARG A 84 15.16 16.86 -2.47
CA ARG A 84 13.90 17.30 -3.11
C ARG A 84 13.65 16.56 -4.42
N SER A 85 14.71 16.21 -5.14
CA SER A 85 14.63 15.50 -6.41
C SER A 85 13.99 14.11 -6.26
N ALA A 86 14.25 13.42 -5.15
CA ALA A 86 13.63 12.13 -4.85
C ALA A 86 12.11 12.24 -4.85
N TYR A 87 11.53 13.25 -4.19
CA TYR A 87 10.08 13.44 -4.15
C TYR A 87 9.48 13.70 -5.53
N TYR A 88 10.13 14.50 -6.37
CA TYR A 88 9.66 14.77 -7.72
C TYR A 88 9.76 13.54 -8.64
N ILE A 89 10.84 12.77 -8.55
CA ILE A 89 11.00 11.53 -9.31
C ILE A 89 9.91 10.52 -8.94
N HIS A 90 9.67 10.30 -7.65
CA HIS A 90 8.62 9.39 -7.19
C HIS A 90 7.22 9.89 -7.60
N ALA A 91 6.96 11.19 -7.54
CA ALA A 91 5.69 11.76 -7.97
C ALA A 91 5.47 11.59 -9.49
N THR A 92 6.48 11.86 -10.31
CA THR A 92 6.40 11.66 -11.77
C THR A 92 6.20 10.19 -12.13
N PHE A 93 6.96 9.28 -11.50
CA PHE A 93 6.78 7.84 -11.70
C PHE A 93 5.38 7.38 -11.28
N GLY A 94 4.91 7.81 -10.11
CA GLY A 94 3.57 7.49 -9.63
C GLY A 94 2.46 8.02 -10.56
N MET A 95 2.64 9.22 -11.13
CA MET A 95 1.71 9.76 -12.13
C MET A 95 1.69 8.90 -13.40
N PHE A 96 2.86 8.51 -13.90
CA PHE A 96 2.98 7.64 -15.07
C PHE A 96 2.27 6.30 -14.85
N VAL A 97 2.52 5.64 -13.72
CA VAL A 97 1.86 4.37 -13.35
C VAL A 97 0.34 4.56 -13.21
N PHE A 98 -0.11 5.68 -12.62
CA PHE A 98 -1.53 5.99 -12.52
C PHE A 98 -2.20 6.15 -13.90
N ILE A 99 -1.55 6.82 -14.85
CA ILE A 99 -2.04 6.95 -16.22
C ILE A 99 -2.14 5.57 -16.89
N LEU A 100 -1.10 4.73 -16.76
CA LEU A 100 -1.14 3.37 -17.28
C LEU A 100 -2.30 2.57 -16.67
N TRP A 101 -2.50 2.69 -15.36
CA TRP A 101 -3.61 2.03 -14.67
C TRP A 101 -4.97 2.50 -15.21
N LEU A 102 -5.18 3.80 -15.42
CA LEU A 102 -6.42 4.32 -16.01
C LEU A 102 -6.72 3.75 -17.39
N ILE A 103 -5.68 3.53 -18.20
CA ILE A 103 -5.84 2.99 -19.56
C ILE A 103 -6.13 1.48 -19.50
N CYS A 104 -5.35 0.73 -18.71
CA CYS A 104 -5.34 -0.73 -18.72
C CYS A 104 -6.41 -1.36 -17.82
N TYR A 105 -6.68 -0.79 -16.65
CA TYR A 105 -7.51 -1.45 -15.63
C TYR A 105 -9.01 -1.19 -15.85
N ARG A 106 -9.83 -2.22 -15.60
CA ARG A 106 -11.29 -2.11 -15.52
C ARG A 106 -11.77 -2.85 -14.27
N ASP A 107 -12.75 -2.29 -13.59
CA ASP A 107 -13.27 -2.87 -12.34
C ASP A 107 -13.92 -4.25 -12.56
N ASP A 108 -14.67 -4.40 -13.65
CA ASP A 108 -15.42 -5.62 -13.94
C ASP A 108 -14.68 -6.46 -14.98
N PRO A 109 -14.29 -7.71 -14.66
CA PRO A 109 -13.67 -8.61 -15.63
C PRO A 109 -14.58 -8.90 -16.82
N GLN A 110 -15.91 -8.79 -16.70
CA GLN A 110 -16.86 -8.98 -17.80
C GLN A 110 -16.75 -7.90 -18.88
N LEU A 111 -16.36 -6.69 -18.48
CA LEU A 111 -16.24 -5.54 -19.38
C LEU A 111 -14.81 -5.37 -19.91
N HIS A 112 -13.90 -6.26 -19.52
CA HIS A 112 -12.49 -6.14 -19.85
C HIS A 112 -12.18 -6.84 -21.20
N PRO A 113 -11.69 -6.12 -22.22
CA PRO A 113 -11.54 -6.66 -23.57
C PRO A 113 -10.54 -7.82 -23.69
N SER A 114 -9.57 -7.90 -22.76
CA SER A 114 -8.57 -8.97 -22.73
C SER A 114 -8.98 -10.21 -21.95
N VAL A 115 -10.15 -10.23 -21.28
CA VAL A 115 -10.60 -11.38 -20.49
C VAL A 115 -11.39 -12.32 -21.40
N SER A 116 -10.93 -13.57 -21.51
CA SER A 116 -11.61 -14.58 -22.30
C SER A 116 -12.81 -15.19 -21.55
N GLU A 117 -13.80 -15.72 -22.28
CA GLU A 117 -14.94 -16.40 -21.65
C GLU A 117 -14.52 -17.58 -20.75
N LYS A 118 -13.46 -18.31 -21.14
CA LYS A 118 -12.91 -19.42 -20.34
C LYS A 118 -12.31 -18.93 -19.02
N GLU A 119 -11.60 -17.81 -19.07
CA GLU A 119 -11.02 -17.19 -17.88
C GLU A 119 -12.10 -16.62 -16.98
N LEU A 120 -13.09 -15.93 -17.56
CA LEU A 120 -14.23 -15.39 -16.82
C LEU A 120 -15.00 -16.49 -16.09
N ALA A 121 -15.27 -17.61 -16.76
CA ALA A 121 -15.92 -18.76 -16.13
C ALA A 121 -15.10 -19.33 -14.95
N LYS A 122 -13.76 -19.30 -15.05
CA LYS A 122 -12.88 -19.71 -13.95
C LYS A 122 -12.88 -18.72 -12.79
N ILE A 123 -12.90 -17.41 -13.06
CA ILE A 123 -12.97 -16.35 -12.05
C ILE A 123 -14.29 -16.41 -11.29
N GLN A 124 -15.40 -16.61 -12.00
CA GLN A 124 -16.74 -16.65 -11.41
C GLN A 124 -17.10 -17.99 -10.77
N LYS A 125 -16.31 -19.04 -11.01
CA LYS A 125 -16.52 -20.36 -10.43
C LYS A 125 -16.63 -20.26 -8.90
N ASP A 126 -17.66 -20.90 -8.35
CA ASP A 126 -17.97 -20.99 -6.91
C ASP A 126 -18.36 -19.64 -6.25
N LYS A 127 -18.41 -18.52 -6.99
CA LYS A 127 -18.87 -17.22 -6.48
C LYS A 127 -20.39 -17.15 -6.41
N THR A 128 -20.93 -16.63 -5.31
CA THR A 128 -22.37 -16.37 -5.20
C THR A 128 -22.76 -15.08 -5.94
N GLN A 129 -24.05 -14.90 -6.24
CA GLN A 129 -24.55 -13.68 -6.90
C GLN A 129 -24.16 -12.41 -6.14
N ALA A 130 -24.12 -12.45 -4.81
CA ALA A 130 -23.67 -11.33 -3.97
C ALA A 130 -22.18 -10.97 -4.15
N HIS A 131 -21.33 -11.91 -4.59
CA HIS A 131 -19.94 -11.62 -4.95
C HIS A 131 -19.82 -10.99 -6.35
N ILE A 132 -20.82 -11.19 -7.21
CA ILE A 132 -20.82 -10.77 -8.63
C ILE A 132 -21.58 -9.45 -8.81
N GLU A 133 -22.64 -9.20 -8.06
CA GLU A 133 -23.40 -7.94 -8.12
C GLU A 133 -22.83 -6.89 -7.16
N ARG A 134 -23.07 -5.60 -7.44
CA ARG A 134 -22.61 -4.47 -6.61
C ARG A 134 -23.65 -4.02 -5.56
N ASP A 135 -24.92 -4.39 -5.71
CA ASP A 135 -26.06 -3.77 -5.00
C ASP A 135 -26.61 -4.57 -3.81
N SER A 136 -25.82 -5.47 -3.22
CA SER A 136 -26.27 -6.18 -2.01
C SER A 136 -26.26 -5.24 -0.78
N PHE A 137 -27.36 -5.23 -0.02
CA PHE A 137 -27.44 -4.52 1.27
C PHE A 137 -26.32 -4.98 2.22
N VAL A 138 -25.52 -4.04 2.72
CA VAL A 138 -24.43 -4.31 3.66
C VAL A 138 -24.90 -4.05 5.10
N PRO A 139 -24.99 -5.07 5.97
CA PRO A 139 -25.44 -4.91 7.35
C PRO A 139 -24.32 -4.35 8.25
N TYR A 140 -23.99 -3.07 8.11
CA TYR A 140 -22.90 -2.42 8.87
C TYR A 140 -23.02 -2.58 10.39
N LYS A 141 -24.25 -2.52 10.92
CA LYS A 141 -24.50 -2.65 12.37
C LYS A 141 -24.14 -4.04 12.88
N ASP A 142 -24.41 -5.08 12.09
CA ASP A 142 -24.14 -6.46 12.48
C ASP A 142 -22.65 -6.79 12.35
N ILE A 143 -21.98 -6.21 11.33
CA ILE A 143 -20.52 -6.30 11.16
C ILE A 143 -19.80 -5.74 12.39
N ILE A 144 -20.16 -4.54 12.84
CA ILE A 144 -19.51 -3.87 13.98
C ILE A 144 -19.79 -4.60 15.30
N LYS A 145 -20.94 -5.28 15.43
CA LYS A 145 -21.28 -6.07 16.62
C LYS A 145 -20.69 -7.48 16.61
N ASN A 146 -20.19 -7.95 15.46
CA ASN A 146 -19.70 -9.31 15.32
C ASN A 146 -18.35 -9.47 16.04
N ARG A 147 -18.33 -10.32 17.07
CA ARG A 147 -17.15 -10.58 17.90
C ARG A 147 -15.95 -11.10 17.10
N VAL A 148 -16.17 -11.94 16.10
CA VAL A 148 -15.09 -12.50 15.28
C VAL A 148 -14.41 -11.39 14.48
N ILE A 149 -15.19 -10.49 13.87
CA ILE A 149 -14.66 -9.36 13.10
C ILE A 149 -13.84 -8.43 13.99
N LEU A 150 -14.36 -8.11 15.18
CA LEU A 150 -13.65 -7.27 16.15
C LEU A 150 -12.33 -7.89 16.61
N ILE A 151 -12.28 -9.20 16.83
CA ILE A 151 -11.04 -9.92 17.19
C ILE A 151 -10.03 -9.86 16.04
N VAL A 152 -10.47 -10.08 14.80
CA VAL A 152 -9.59 -10.01 13.62
C VAL A 152 -9.00 -8.61 13.46
N TRP A 153 -9.80 -7.55 13.62
CA TRP A 153 -9.30 -6.17 13.56
C TRP A 153 -8.36 -5.83 14.69
N PHE A 154 -8.65 -6.29 15.91
CA PHE A 154 -7.75 -6.12 17.05
C PHE A 154 -6.41 -6.82 16.79
N ASN A 155 -6.43 -8.06 16.29
CA ASN A 155 -5.22 -8.79 15.95
C ASN A 155 -4.39 -8.07 14.88
N ALA A 156 -5.03 -7.60 13.81
CA ALA A 156 -4.36 -6.83 12.75
C ALA A 156 -3.76 -5.52 13.28
N PHE A 157 -4.46 -4.82 14.18
CA PHE A 157 -3.94 -3.63 14.83
C PHE A 157 -2.71 -3.92 15.69
N THR A 158 -2.76 -4.98 16.51
CA THR A 158 -1.63 -5.41 17.33
C THR A 158 -0.44 -5.79 16.46
N GLU A 159 -0.64 -6.59 15.41
CA GLU A 159 0.40 -6.99 14.46
C GLU A 159 1.08 -5.77 13.83
N MET A 160 0.31 -4.86 13.24
CA MET A 160 0.84 -3.65 12.58
C MET A 160 1.59 -2.74 13.55
N THR A 161 1.07 -2.61 14.77
CA THR A 161 1.72 -1.82 15.83
C THR A 161 3.03 -2.45 16.25
N THR A 162 3.06 -3.76 16.48
CA THR A 162 4.27 -4.50 16.88
C THR A 162 5.35 -4.41 15.80
N VAL A 163 5.01 -4.65 14.53
CA VAL A 163 5.96 -4.55 13.42
C VAL A 163 6.53 -3.13 13.30
N THR A 164 5.67 -2.11 13.38
CA THR A 164 6.11 -0.71 13.29
C THR A 164 7.02 -0.32 14.45
N LEU A 165 6.66 -0.71 15.68
CA LEU A 165 7.48 -0.45 16.86
C LEU A 165 8.85 -1.12 16.73
N LEU A 166 8.90 -2.38 16.30
CA LEU A 166 10.16 -3.09 16.09
C LEU A 166 11.02 -2.38 15.04
N LEU A 167 10.46 -2.01 13.88
CA LEU A 167 11.21 -1.34 12.83
C LEU A 167 11.76 0.04 13.26
N VAL A 168 11.01 0.80 14.05
CA VAL A 168 11.42 2.14 14.51
C VAL A 168 12.47 2.05 15.63
N TYR A 169 12.29 1.14 16.58
CA TYR A 169 13.15 1.08 17.77
C TYR A 169 14.32 0.10 17.64
N ALA A 170 14.29 -0.88 16.73
CA ALA A 170 15.39 -1.81 16.54
C ALA A 170 16.72 -1.12 16.18
N PRO A 171 16.78 -0.15 15.24
CA PRO A 171 18.02 0.55 14.94
C PRO A 171 18.57 1.31 16.15
N ILE A 172 17.69 1.96 16.91
CA ILE A 172 18.03 2.73 18.11
C ILE A 172 18.62 1.80 19.17
N TYR A 173 18.02 0.62 19.36
CA TYR A 173 18.49 -0.37 20.33
C TYR A 173 19.86 -0.94 19.95
N PHE A 174 20.04 -1.35 18.69
CA PHE A 174 21.32 -1.89 18.21
C PHE A 174 22.46 -0.88 18.29
N HIS A 175 22.19 0.39 17.99
CA HIS A 175 23.19 1.43 18.11
C HIS A 175 23.48 1.80 19.58
N ASN A 176 22.45 2.18 20.35
CA ASN A 176 22.65 2.78 21.68
C ASN A 176 22.94 1.75 22.78
N VAL A 177 22.45 0.51 22.66
CA VAL A 177 22.60 -0.51 23.71
C VAL A 177 23.66 -1.54 23.34
N LEU A 178 23.67 -2.01 22.09
CA LEU A 178 24.63 -3.03 21.64
C LEU A 178 25.93 -2.44 21.08
N GLY A 179 25.97 -1.13 20.81
CA GLY A 179 27.17 -0.44 20.34
C GLY A 179 27.55 -0.75 18.90
N TYR A 180 26.60 -1.20 18.07
CA TYR A 180 26.86 -1.42 16.64
C TYR A 180 27.01 -0.09 15.88
N ASP A 181 27.89 -0.09 14.89
CA ASP A 181 28.07 1.03 13.97
C ASP A 181 26.80 1.27 13.12
N ILE A 182 26.56 2.54 12.81
CA ILE A 182 25.35 3.01 12.12
C ILE A 182 25.15 2.36 10.73
N PRO A 183 26.20 2.16 9.89
CA PRO A 183 26.05 1.50 8.60
C PRO A 183 25.60 0.03 8.72
N THR A 184 26.20 -0.72 9.64
CA THR A 184 25.88 -2.14 9.91
C THR A 184 24.48 -2.31 10.49
N THR A 185 24.04 -1.31 11.27
CA THR A 185 22.68 -1.25 11.82
C THR A 185 21.63 -0.94 10.75
N GLY A 186 21.97 -0.13 9.75
CA GLY A 186 21.08 0.13 8.61
C GLY A 186 20.82 -1.10 7.76
N GLU A 187 21.87 -1.87 7.46
CA GLU A 187 21.76 -3.12 6.69
C GLU A 187 20.99 -4.23 7.42
N ALA A 188 21.12 -4.32 8.75
CA ALA A 188 20.47 -5.37 9.55
C ALA A 188 18.96 -5.18 9.76
N VAL A 189 18.43 -3.98 9.49
CA VAL A 189 17.02 -3.62 9.73
C VAL A 189 16.25 -3.39 8.41
N THR A 190 16.91 -3.57 7.26
CA THR A 190 16.29 -3.55 5.92
C THR A 190 15.87 -4.95 5.49
#